data_AF-A0A4Y8M4E0-F1
#
_entry.id   AF-A0A4Y8M4E0-F1
#
_cell.length_a   1.000
_cell.length_b   1.000
_cell.length_c   1.000
_cell.angle_alpha   90.00
_cell.angle_beta   90.00
_cell.angle_gamma   90.00
#
_symmetry.space_group_name_H-M   'P 1'
#
loop_
_entity.id
_entity.type
_entity.pdbx_description
1 polymer ?
#
loop_
_entity_poly.entity_id
_entity_poly.type
_entity_poly.pdbx_seq_one_letter_code
_entity_poly.pdbx_strand_id
1 'polypeptide(L)'
;MTLKVEDKTDCPPKKFKIKIPKKRKKRRGLSLLERFKRLRRQVARISRFLQRRLNALAEVLLGLQGVTNALRNDVNVLQAEVSDLTEEEDALRSQLQARIGTIITINTDAGTITGTLTAVGEDFAQILEASGAIVLVRFESINSFI
;
A
#
# COMPACT_ATOMS: atom_id res chain seq x y z
N MET A 1 79.67 88.14 -6.22
CA MET A 1 78.85 88.30 -5.00
C MET A 1 77.44 88.57 -5.49
N THR A 2 76.48 87.65 -5.39
CA THR A 2 75.83 87.22 -4.14
C THR A 2 75.20 85.83 -4.27
N LEU A 3 74.99 85.22 -3.09
CA LEU A 3 74.53 83.88 -2.79
C LEU A 3 73.09 83.59 -3.24
N LYS A 4 72.79 82.32 -3.52
CA LYS A 4 71.60 81.64 -2.96
C LYS A 4 71.68 80.11 -3.14
N VAL A 5 71.80 79.45 -1.99
CA VAL A 5 71.50 78.04 -1.73
C VAL A 5 70.03 77.97 -1.32
N GLU A 6 69.28 76.99 -1.83
CA GLU A 6 68.00 76.44 -1.31
C GLU A 6 67.53 75.44 -2.39
N ASP A 7 67.65 74.11 -2.29
CA ASP A 7 67.31 73.13 -1.26
C ASP A 7 65.78 72.87 -1.16
N LYS A 8 65.43 71.58 -1.32
CA LYS A 8 64.20 70.88 -0.87
C LYS A 8 62.99 70.73 -1.81
N THR A 9 63.00 69.56 -2.46
CA THR A 9 61.96 68.51 -2.44
C THR A 9 60.50 68.92 -2.65
N ASP A 10 60.02 68.71 -3.86
CA ASP A 10 58.59 68.57 -4.18
C ASP A 10 58.02 67.30 -3.53
N CYS A 11 57.18 67.48 -2.51
CA CYS A 11 56.32 66.43 -1.97
C CYS A 11 54.92 67.03 -1.78
N PRO A 12 53.91 66.65 -2.58
CA PRO A 12 52.58 67.25 -2.48
C PRO A 12 51.87 66.84 -1.18
N PRO A 13 51.06 67.72 -0.58
CA PRO A 13 50.47 67.47 0.74
C PRO A 13 49.45 66.32 0.69
N LYS A 14 49.68 65.31 1.54
CA LYS A 14 48.73 64.22 1.78
C LYS A 14 47.48 64.77 2.48
N LYS A 15 46.35 64.77 1.77
CA LYS A 15 45.03 65.14 2.32
C LYS A 15 44.64 64.15 3.42
N PHE A 16 44.74 64.55 4.69
CA PHE A 16 44.19 63.80 5.82
C PHE A 16 42.65 63.80 5.73
N LYS A 17 42.07 62.70 5.26
CA LYS A 17 40.62 62.49 5.31
C LYS A 17 40.22 62.10 6.73
N ILE A 18 39.72 63.07 7.50
CA ILE A 18 39.06 62.80 8.78
C ILE A 18 37.80 61.96 8.48
N LYS A 19 37.78 60.69 8.90
CA LYS A 19 36.58 59.84 8.82
C LYS A 19 35.58 60.29 9.89
N ILE A 20 34.62 61.11 9.48
CA ILE A 20 33.46 61.45 10.31
C ILE A 20 32.66 60.15 10.56
N PRO A 21 32.39 59.77 11.82
CA PRO A 21 31.65 58.54 12.11
C PRO A 21 30.23 58.63 11.55
N LYS A 22 29.85 57.66 10.71
CA LYS A 22 28.49 57.52 10.18
C LYS A 22 27.52 57.36 11.35
N LYS A 23 26.68 58.37 11.62
CA LYS A 23 25.61 58.32 12.62
C LYS A 23 24.77 57.06 12.40
N ARG A 24 24.73 56.17 13.40
CA ARG A 24 23.89 54.96 13.39
C ARG A 24 22.43 55.37 13.20
N LYS A 25 21.80 54.93 12.11
CA LYS A 25 20.36 55.13 11.88
C LYS A 25 19.58 54.50 13.06
N LYS A 26 18.90 55.34 13.83
CA LYS A 26 17.97 54.96 14.89
C LYS A 26 16.90 54.04 14.28
N ARG A 27 16.82 52.78 14.71
CA ARG A 27 15.81 51.81 14.23
C ARG A 27 14.42 52.31 14.64
N ARG A 28 13.74 53.04 13.75
CA ARG A 28 12.31 53.35 13.91
C ARG A 28 11.57 52.02 13.77
N GLY A 29 10.71 51.70 14.73
CA GLY A 29 9.94 50.45 14.72
C GLY A 29 9.13 50.31 13.43
N LEU A 30 9.01 49.06 12.95
CA LEU A 30 8.22 48.73 11.76
C LEU A 30 6.80 49.30 11.90
N SER A 31 6.33 49.96 10.85
CA SER A 31 4.98 50.54 10.84
C SER A 31 3.92 49.44 10.97
N LEU A 32 2.74 49.78 11.51
CA LEU A 32 1.62 48.85 11.62
C LEU A 32 1.31 48.16 10.28
N LEU A 33 1.42 48.90 9.18
CA LEU A 33 1.21 48.39 7.82
C LEU A 33 2.22 47.31 7.42
N GLU A 34 3.49 47.41 7.82
CA GLU A 34 4.49 46.37 7.58
C GLU A 34 4.22 45.10 8.42
N ARG A 35 3.70 45.27 9.64
CA ARG A 35 3.25 44.15 10.48
C ARG A 35 2.05 43.43 9.84
N PHE A 36 1.06 44.17 9.35
CA PHE A 36 -0.07 43.59 8.60
C PHE A 36 0.38 42.89 7.32
N LYS A 37 1.30 43.47 6.53
CA LYS A 37 1.88 42.82 5.33
C LYS A 37 2.66 41.55 5.68
N ARG A 38 3.26 41.45 6.87
CA ARG A 38 3.92 40.23 7.34
C ARG A 38 2.90 39.17 7.77
N LEU A 39 1.88 39.56 8.54
CA LEU A 39 0.80 38.66 8.94
C LEU A 39 0.09 38.07 7.72
N ARG A 40 -0.29 38.90 6.75
CA ARG A 40 -0.95 38.43 5.51
C ARG A 40 -0.10 37.41 4.76
N ARG A 41 1.23 37.61 4.70
CA ARG A 41 2.16 36.66 4.10
C ARG A 41 2.27 35.36 4.90
N GLN A 42 2.25 35.43 6.22
CA GLN A 42 2.25 34.25 7.08
C GLN A 42 0.96 33.45 6.91
N VAL A 43 -0.20 34.10 6.96
CA VAL A 43 -1.51 33.46 6.73
C VAL A 43 -1.56 32.83 5.35
N ALA A 44 -1.10 33.52 4.29
CA ALA A 44 -1.08 32.95 2.95
C ALA A 44 -0.13 31.75 2.80
N ARG A 45 0.94 31.65 3.62
CA ARG A 45 1.82 30.47 3.65
C ARG A 45 1.15 29.31 4.37
N ILE A 46 0.55 29.57 5.53
CA ILE A 46 -0.16 28.57 6.33
C ILE A 46 -1.34 28.00 5.55
N SER A 47 -2.14 28.87 4.93
CA SER A 47 -3.27 28.48 4.08
C SER A 47 -2.82 27.56 2.93
N ARG A 48 -1.76 27.92 2.19
CA ARG A 48 -1.20 27.06 1.14
C ARG A 48 -0.69 25.72 1.66
N PHE A 49 -0.07 25.72 2.83
CA PHE A 49 0.42 24.49 3.45
C PHE A 49 -0.73 23.55 3.84
N LEU A 50 -1.77 24.09 4.47
CA LEU A 50 -2.97 23.34 4.83
C LEU A 50 -3.68 22.80 3.59
N GLN A 51 -3.80 23.61 2.55
CA GLN A 51 -4.45 23.20 1.31
C GLN A 51 -3.71 22.07 0.60
N ARG A 52 -2.37 22.09 0.59
CA ARG A 52 -1.57 20.94 0.10
C ARG A 52 -1.80 19.68 0.91
N ARG A 53 -1.86 19.78 2.24
CA ARG A 53 -2.13 18.62 3.11
C ARG A 53 -3.52 18.05 2.90
N LEU A 54 -4.54 18.90 2.76
CA LEU A 54 -5.90 18.45 2.48
C LEU A 54 -5.99 17.73 1.13
N ASN A 55 -5.34 18.26 0.09
CA ASN A 55 -5.32 17.61 -1.22
C ASN A 55 -4.60 16.25 -1.17
N ALA A 56 -3.45 16.17 -0.50
CA ALA A 56 -2.72 14.90 -0.34
C ALA A 56 -3.54 13.87 0.44
N LEU A 57 -4.26 14.29 1.49
CA LEU A 57 -5.17 13.41 2.24
C LEU A 57 -6.35 12.94 1.38
N ALA A 58 -6.93 13.82 0.56
CA ALA A 58 -8.01 13.47 -0.36
C ALA A 58 -7.56 12.43 -1.40
N GLU A 59 -6.36 12.59 -1.96
CA GLU A 59 -5.78 11.60 -2.88
C GLU A 59 -5.58 10.24 -2.22
N VAL A 60 -5.07 10.21 -0.99
CA VAL A 60 -4.91 8.96 -0.22
C VAL A 60 -6.26 8.29 0.04
N LEU A 61 -7.30 9.06 0.39
CA LEU A 61 -8.65 8.52 0.60
C LEU A 61 -9.24 7.92 -0.68
N LEU A 62 -9.08 8.60 -1.82
CA LEU A 62 -9.51 8.07 -3.12
C LEU A 62 -8.74 6.78 -3.50
N GLY A 63 -7.43 6.75 -3.24
CA GLY A 63 -6.61 5.56 -3.46
C GLY A 63 -7.05 4.38 -2.60
N LEU A 64 -7.26 4.61 -1.30
CA LEU A 64 -7.77 3.58 -0.39
C LEU A 64 -9.14 3.08 -0.80
N GLN A 65 -10.05 3.97 -1.20
CA GLN A 65 -11.37 3.59 -1.69
C GLN A 65 -11.28 2.70 -2.93
N GLY A 66 -10.37 3.02 -3.86
CA GLY A 66 -10.08 2.19 -5.03
C GLY A 66 -9.62 0.78 -4.64
N VAL A 67 -8.66 0.68 -3.72
CA VAL A 67 -8.15 -0.61 -3.23
C VAL A 67 -9.24 -1.42 -2.52
N THR A 68 -10.06 -0.78 -1.68
CA THR A 68 -11.16 -1.49 -0.99
C THR A 68 -12.22 -2.02 -1.96
N ASN A 69 -12.50 -1.29 -3.05
CA ASN A 69 -13.45 -1.74 -4.05
C ASN A 69 -12.89 -2.92 -4.86
N ALA A 70 -11.62 -2.87 -5.25
CA ALA A 70 -10.96 -3.98 -5.91
C ALA A 70 -10.97 -5.24 -5.05
N LEU A 71 -10.53 -5.12 -3.79
CA LEU A 71 -10.51 -6.24 -2.85
C LEU A 71 -11.91 -6.80 -2.59
N ARG A 72 -12.94 -5.95 -2.50
CA ARG A 72 -14.33 -6.40 -2.36
C ARG A 72 -14.78 -7.22 -3.57
N ASN A 73 -14.42 -6.82 -4.78
CA ASN A 73 -14.75 -7.58 -5.98
C ASN A 73 -14.03 -8.93 -6.00
N ASP A 74 -12.75 -8.95 -5.66
CA ASP A 74 -11.97 -10.19 -5.58
C ASP A 74 -12.61 -11.16 -4.57
N VAL A 75 -12.94 -10.69 -3.36
CA VAL A 75 -13.63 -11.49 -2.34
C VAL A 75 -14.96 -12.05 -2.85
N ASN A 76 -15.76 -11.25 -3.57
CA ASN A 76 -17.02 -11.73 -4.12
C ASN A 76 -16.84 -12.82 -5.18
N VAL A 77 -15.81 -12.69 -6.03
CA VAL A 77 -15.49 -13.70 -7.06
C VAL A 77 -15.05 -15.00 -6.40
N LEU A 78 -14.11 -14.93 -5.45
CA LEU A 78 -13.67 -16.11 -4.71
C LEU A 78 -14.82 -16.76 -3.92
N GLN A 79 -15.72 -15.95 -3.35
CA GLN A 79 -16.86 -16.49 -2.61
C GLN A 79 -17.83 -17.23 -3.53
N ALA A 80 -18.06 -16.75 -4.75
CA ALA A 80 -18.86 -17.46 -5.75
C ALA A 80 -18.20 -18.78 -6.17
N GLU A 81 -16.90 -18.76 -6.47
CA GLU A 81 -16.13 -19.96 -6.84
C GLU A 81 -16.14 -21.02 -5.74
N VAL A 82 -15.97 -20.61 -4.48
CA VAL A 82 -16.05 -21.53 -3.33
C VAL A 82 -17.47 -22.08 -3.15
N SER A 83 -18.51 -21.26 -3.35
CA SER A 83 -19.89 -21.75 -3.29
C SER A 83 -20.17 -22.80 -4.36
N ASP A 84 -19.74 -22.57 -5.60
CA ASP A 84 -19.93 -23.52 -6.70
C ASP A 84 -19.21 -24.87 -6.41
N LEU A 85 -17.96 -24.82 -5.94
CA LEU A 85 -17.21 -26.02 -5.55
C LEU A 85 -17.88 -26.77 -4.38
N THR A 86 -18.42 -26.04 -3.40
CA THR A 86 -19.11 -26.65 -2.26
C THR A 86 -20.38 -27.37 -2.70
N GLU A 87 -21.15 -26.79 -3.63
CA GLU A 87 -22.36 -27.42 -4.18
C GLU A 87 -22.03 -28.71 -4.95
N GLU A 88 -20.94 -28.72 -5.72
CA GLU A 88 -20.48 -29.91 -6.45
C GLU A 88 -20.05 -31.03 -5.48
N GLU A 89 -19.27 -30.70 -4.45
CA GLU A 89 -18.87 -31.67 -3.42
C GLU A 89 -20.07 -32.22 -2.63
N ASP A 90 -21.03 -31.36 -2.29
CA ASP A 90 -22.26 -31.77 -1.60
C ASP A 90 -23.13 -32.70 -2.45
N ALA A 91 -23.21 -32.45 -3.76
CA ALA A 91 -23.90 -33.32 -4.70
C ALA A 91 -23.20 -34.69 -4.80
N LEU A 92 -21.86 -34.71 -4.94
CA LEU A 92 -21.06 -35.93 -4.96
C LEU A 92 -21.25 -36.75 -3.67
N ARG A 93 -21.14 -36.09 -2.52
CA ARG A 93 -21.33 -36.69 -1.20
C ARG A 93 -22.71 -37.32 -1.08
N SER A 94 -23.76 -36.60 -1.49
CA SER A 94 -25.14 -37.11 -1.47
C SER A 94 -25.32 -38.35 -2.36
N GLN A 95 -24.71 -38.35 -3.55
CA GLN A 95 -24.77 -39.49 -4.46
C GLN A 95 -24.05 -40.73 -3.90
N LEU A 96 -22.88 -40.55 -3.27
CA LEU A 96 -22.14 -41.63 -2.63
C LEU A 96 -22.87 -42.13 -1.37
N GLN A 97 -23.43 -41.25 -0.55
CA GLN A 97 -24.20 -41.64 0.64
C GLN A 97 -25.39 -42.53 0.29
N ALA A 98 -26.08 -42.24 -0.82
CA ALA A 98 -27.17 -43.07 -1.33
C ALA A 98 -26.73 -44.49 -1.76
N ARG A 99 -25.43 -44.71 -1.93
CA ARG A 99 -24.81 -45.98 -2.37
C ARG A 99 -24.06 -46.71 -1.26
N ILE A 100 -24.15 -46.26 -0.01
CA ILE A 100 -23.54 -46.99 1.10
C ILE A 100 -24.12 -48.42 1.18
N GLY A 101 -23.24 -49.40 1.28
CA GLY A 101 -23.56 -50.83 1.29
C GLY A 101 -23.59 -51.47 -0.10
N THR A 102 -23.40 -50.71 -1.18
CA THR A 102 -23.32 -51.26 -2.54
C THR A 102 -21.88 -51.38 -3.02
N ILE A 103 -21.66 -52.24 -4.02
CA ILE A 103 -20.39 -52.33 -4.72
C ILE A 103 -20.31 -51.15 -5.69
N ILE A 104 -19.24 -50.37 -5.58
CA ILE A 104 -18.95 -49.26 -6.47
C ILE A 104 -17.57 -49.44 -7.08
N THR A 105 -17.37 -48.80 -8.23
CA THR A 105 -16.05 -48.65 -8.85
C THR A 105 -15.71 -47.18 -8.95
N ILE A 106 -14.61 -46.76 -8.35
CA ILE A 106 -14.12 -45.38 -8.37
C ILE A 106 -12.89 -45.29 -9.28
N ASN A 107 -12.90 -44.35 -10.21
CA ASN A 107 -11.72 -44.00 -11.00
C ASN A 107 -11.02 -42.81 -10.36
N THR A 108 -9.73 -42.97 -10.09
CA THR A 108 -8.83 -41.93 -9.59
C THR A 108 -7.65 -41.79 -10.54
N ASP A 109 -6.84 -40.73 -10.38
CA ASP A 109 -5.61 -40.55 -11.15
C ASP A 109 -4.58 -41.68 -10.94
N ALA A 110 -4.64 -42.34 -9.78
CA ALA A 110 -3.76 -43.44 -9.44
C ALA A 110 -4.26 -44.81 -9.96
N GLY A 111 -5.47 -44.86 -10.52
CA GLY A 111 -6.11 -46.07 -11.02
C GLY A 111 -7.53 -46.27 -10.51
N THR A 112 -8.08 -47.45 -10.80
CA THR A 112 -9.45 -47.82 -10.48
C THR A 112 -9.50 -48.66 -9.20
N ILE A 113 -10.43 -48.31 -8.30
CA ILE A 113 -10.67 -48.99 -7.03
C ILE A 113 -12.08 -49.58 -7.07
N THR A 114 -12.22 -50.87 -6.78
CA THR A 114 -13.52 -51.56 -6.77
C THR A 114 -13.74 -52.27 -5.45
N GLY A 115 -14.89 -52.01 -4.82
CA GLY A 115 -15.25 -52.64 -3.55
C GLY A 115 -16.59 -52.14 -3.03
N THR A 116 -16.93 -52.53 -1.81
CA THR A 116 -18.18 -52.11 -1.16
C THR A 116 -17.98 -50.76 -0.47
N LEU A 117 -18.81 -49.78 -0.78
CA LEU A 117 -18.80 -48.49 -0.08
C LEU A 117 -19.35 -48.69 1.33
N THR A 118 -18.51 -48.54 2.36
CA THR A 118 -18.93 -48.78 3.75
C THR A 118 -19.27 -47.51 4.51
N ALA A 119 -18.67 -46.38 4.14
CA ALA A 119 -18.94 -45.09 4.77
C ALA A 119 -18.58 -43.95 3.82
N VAL A 120 -19.19 -42.79 4.05
CA VAL A 120 -18.88 -41.52 3.38
C VAL A 120 -18.69 -40.48 4.48
N GLY A 121 -17.49 -39.90 4.55
CA GLY A 121 -17.14 -38.83 5.47
C GLY A 121 -17.49 -37.46 4.91
N GLU A 122 -16.82 -36.42 5.43
CA GLU A 122 -16.98 -35.05 4.95
C GLU A 122 -16.30 -34.86 3.59
N ASP A 123 -15.09 -35.39 3.42
CA ASP A 123 -14.22 -35.21 2.26
C ASP A 123 -13.69 -36.53 1.67
N PHE A 124 -14.21 -37.68 2.12
CA PHE A 124 -13.74 -39.00 1.69
C PHE A 124 -14.83 -40.05 1.58
N ALA A 125 -14.57 -41.07 0.75
CA ALA A 125 -15.32 -42.32 0.66
C ALA A 125 -14.48 -43.48 1.18
N GLN A 126 -15.07 -44.34 2.00
CA GLN A 126 -14.43 -45.54 2.53
C GLN A 126 -14.93 -46.78 1.79
N ILE A 127 -14.01 -47.51 1.17
CA ILE A 127 -14.29 -48.70 0.36
C ILE A 127 -13.64 -49.91 1.02
N LEU A 128 -14.40 -51.00 1.16
CA LEU A 128 -13.89 -52.31 1.51
C LEU A 128 -13.67 -53.12 0.23
N GLU A 129 -12.41 -53.36 -0.11
CA GLU A 129 -12.03 -54.16 -1.27
C GLU A 129 -12.24 -55.66 -1.01
N ALA A 130 -12.31 -56.45 -2.09
CA ALA A 130 -12.43 -57.91 -1.99
C ALA A 130 -11.23 -58.58 -1.27
N SER A 131 -10.08 -57.90 -1.22
CA SER A 131 -8.90 -58.30 -0.45
C SER A 131 -9.10 -58.22 1.07
N GLY A 132 -10.16 -57.53 1.53
CA GLY A 132 -10.38 -57.15 2.92
C GLY A 132 -9.69 -55.85 3.33
N ALA A 133 -8.99 -55.18 2.41
CA ALA A 133 -8.39 -53.87 2.67
C ALA A 133 -9.45 -52.77 2.73
N ILE A 134 -9.27 -51.82 3.65
CA ILE A 134 -10.08 -50.61 3.73
C ILE A 134 -9.30 -49.47 3.06
N VAL A 135 -9.88 -48.90 2.02
CA VAL A 135 -9.30 -47.80 1.24
C VAL A 135 -10.12 -46.54 1.48
N LEU A 136 -9.43 -45.44 1.79
CA LEU A 136 -10.02 -44.11 1.90
C LEU A 136 -9.66 -43.30 0.66
N VAL A 137 -10.69 -42.87 -0.08
CA VAL A 137 -10.53 -42.08 -1.30
C VAL A 137 -11.06 -40.68 -1.04
N ARG A 138 -10.22 -39.65 -1.18
CA ARG A 138 -10.64 -38.25 -1.03
C ARG A 138 -11.47 -37.81 -2.23
N PHE A 139 -12.49 -36.99 -2.02
CA PHE A 139 -13.38 -36.52 -3.10
C PHE A 139 -12.62 -35.81 -4.22
N GLU A 140 -11.63 -35.00 -3.88
CA GLU A 140 -10.73 -34.32 -4.83
C GLU A 140 -10.00 -35.28 -5.80
N SER A 141 -9.89 -36.57 -5.45
CA SER A 141 -9.23 -37.58 -6.27
C SER A 141 -10.19 -38.44 -7.09
N ILE A 142 -11.50 -38.24 -6.92
CA ILE A 142 -12.54 -39.00 -7.62
C ILE A 142 -12.85 -38.32 -8.94
N ASN A 143 -12.43 -38.95 -10.04
CA ASN A 143 -12.74 -38.46 -11.38
C ASN A 143 -14.14 -38.91 -11.83
N SER A 144 -14.57 -40.10 -11.40
CA SER A 144 -15.88 -40.67 -11.71
C SER A 144 -16.13 -41.92 -10.85
N PHE A 145 -17.39 -42.31 -10.66
CA PHE A 145 -17.75 -43.58 -10.05
C PHE A 145 -18.96 -44.23 -10.74
N ILE A 146 -19.04 -45.56 -10.70
CA ILE A 146 -20.13 -46.38 -11.27
C ILE A 146 -20.65 -47.36 -10.24
#